data_AF-A0A923INW1-F1
#
_entry.id   AF-A0A923INW1-F1
#
_cell.length_a   1.000
_cell.length_b   1.000
_cell.length_c   1.000
_cell.angle_alpha   90.00
_cell.angle_beta   90.00
_cell.angle_gamma   90.00
#
_symmetry.space_group_name_H-M   'P 1'
#
loop_
_entity.id
_entity.type
_entity.pdbx_description
1 polymer ?
#
loop_
_entity_poly.entity_id
_entity_poly.type
_entity_poly.pdbx_seq_one_letter_code
_entity_poly.pdbx_strand_id
1 'polypeptide(L)'
;MGDGGRRCGGDPSPQEDRPYRDQQPDDEAQHLPSYPLQGGGPVKDRGFTLIEILIAVLILGIVLSTVYASYTGTFRIIRETQYDAEVYGMARSALDRMARDLQSVALWRGAFTFVTKPQALGNREFVRLVFRSASHVAFNDKEAPGGIALIEYGVKEGTDKEGYLLTRSDSLYRDPGKEQSPPGGFLLCDRVEALTYTFFDEKGKEYNDWNSDGDVPVQKKRVPAAVLIRLSFVNEADRERPTLFMTRIRLPFNRPEVP
;
A
#
# COMPACT_ATOMS: atom_id res chain seq x y z
N MET A 1 -28.81 -8.85 -43.96
CA MET A 1 -27.69 -8.13 -44.59
C MET A 1 -26.41 -8.74 -44.03
N GLY A 2 -25.58 -9.54 -44.71
CA GLY A 2 -25.43 -9.79 -46.14
C GLY A 2 -24.38 -8.88 -46.78
N ASP A 3 -23.09 -9.19 -46.60
CA ASP A 3 -21.99 -9.01 -47.57
C ASP A 3 -20.73 -9.67 -46.98
N GLY A 4 -19.89 -10.50 -47.61
CA GLY A 4 -19.69 -10.75 -49.04
C GLY A 4 -18.20 -10.54 -49.35
N GLY A 5 -17.40 -11.62 -49.43
CA GLY A 5 -15.97 -11.51 -49.76
C GLY A 5 -15.22 -12.84 -49.83
N ARG A 6 -15.29 -13.51 -50.99
CA ARG A 6 -14.56 -14.74 -51.36
C ARG A 6 -13.12 -14.46 -51.80
N ARG A 7 -12.23 -15.46 -51.64
CA ARG A 7 -11.20 -15.98 -52.59
C ARG A 7 -10.59 -17.23 -51.92
N CYS A 8 -10.82 -18.48 -52.36
CA CYS A 8 -10.24 -19.20 -53.52
C CYS A 8 -8.71 -19.02 -53.59
N GLY A 9 -7.83 -20.02 -53.56
CA GLY A 9 -7.91 -21.48 -53.66
C GLY A 9 -6.50 -21.96 -54.06
N GLY A 10 -6.14 -23.21 -53.74
CA GLY A 10 -4.87 -23.77 -54.22
C GLY A 10 -4.37 -24.93 -53.35
N ASP A 11 -4.99 -26.09 -53.56
CA ASP A 11 -4.55 -27.39 -53.03
C ASP A 11 -4.11 -28.22 -54.24
N PRO A 12 -2.90 -28.80 -54.29
CA PRO A 12 -2.57 -29.83 -55.25
C PRO A 12 -2.70 -31.21 -54.60
N SER A 13 -3.71 -31.94 -55.06
CA SER A 13 -3.99 -33.36 -54.83
C SER A 13 -2.85 -34.29 -55.32
N PRO A 14 -2.86 -35.56 -54.88
CA PRO A 14 -1.69 -36.44 -54.82
C PRO A 14 -1.39 -37.13 -56.14
N GLN A 15 -0.10 -37.29 -56.46
CA GLN A 15 0.33 -38.02 -57.64
C GLN A 15 0.55 -39.50 -57.30
N GLU A 16 -0.25 -40.35 -57.93
CA GLU A 16 -0.25 -41.81 -57.84
C GLU A 16 1.06 -42.46 -58.28
N ASP A 17 1.47 -43.48 -57.51
CA ASP A 17 2.39 -44.56 -57.87
C ASP A 17 1.89 -45.35 -59.08
N ARG A 18 2.78 -45.70 -60.03
CA ARG A 18 2.94 -47.04 -60.67
C ARG A 18 4.30 -47.12 -61.42
N PRO A 19 4.74 -48.29 -61.92
CA PRO A 19 5.65 -49.20 -61.21
C PRO A 19 6.96 -49.36 -62.01
N TYR A 20 8.13 -49.20 -61.38
CA TYR A 20 9.37 -49.52 -62.10
C TYR A 20 9.78 -50.98 -61.88
N ARG A 21 9.68 -51.69 -63.00
CA ARG A 21 10.00 -53.07 -63.32
C ARG A 21 11.36 -53.53 -62.79
N ASP A 22 11.39 -54.78 -62.33
CA ASP A 22 12.61 -55.56 -62.11
C ASP A 22 13.50 -55.55 -63.36
N GLN A 23 14.75 -55.13 -63.18
CA GLN A 23 15.83 -55.44 -64.10
C GLN A 23 17.00 -55.97 -63.29
N GLN A 24 17.16 -57.29 -63.40
CA GLN A 24 18.28 -58.09 -62.91
C GLN A 24 19.59 -57.57 -63.53
N PRO A 25 20.72 -57.62 -62.81
CA PRO A 25 21.91 -56.84 -63.14
C PRO A 25 22.65 -57.43 -64.33
N ASP A 26 22.94 -56.61 -65.32
CA ASP A 26 23.93 -56.93 -66.34
C ASP A 26 25.32 -56.65 -65.77
N ASP A 27 26.07 -57.73 -65.58
CA ASP A 27 27.50 -57.74 -65.28
C ASP A 27 28.27 -57.02 -66.40
N GLU A 28 28.55 -55.72 -66.20
CA GLU A 28 29.53 -55.00 -67.00
C GLU A 28 30.49 -54.26 -66.07
N ALA A 29 31.69 -54.83 -65.93
CA ALA A 29 32.80 -54.29 -65.15
C ALA A 29 33.26 -52.95 -65.73
N GLN A 30 32.65 -51.84 -65.27
CA GLN A 30 33.12 -50.50 -65.55
C GLN A 30 34.30 -50.16 -64.63
N HIS A 31 35.50 -50.20 -65.22
CA HIS A 31 36.74 -49.81 -64.58
C HIS A 31 36.72 -48.29 -64.32
N LEU A 32 36.28 -47.89 -63.13
CA LEU A 32 36.35 -46.49 -62.69
C LEU A 32 37.81 -46.11 -62.37
N PRO A 33 38.28 -44.92 -62.78
CA PRO A 33 39.57 -44.41 -62.35
C PRO A 33 39.53 -44.14 -60.84
N SER A 34 40.37 -44.84 -60.10
CA SER A 34 40.60 -44.62 -58.67
C SER A 34 41.27 -43.27 -58.46
N TYR A 35 40.47 -42.23 -58.16
CA TYR A 35 40.98 -41.02 -57.53
C TYR A 35 41.39 -41.35 -56.10
N PRO A 36 42.63 -41.06 -55.66
CA PRO A 36 42.97 -41.19 -54.25
C PRO A 36 42.11 -40.21 -53.46
N LEU A 37 41.23 -40.73 -52.61
CA LEU A 37 40.52 -39.93 -51.61
C LEU A 37 41.57 -39.33 -50.69
N GLN A 38 41.85 -38.06 -50.94
CA GLN A 38 42.75 -37.23 -50.17
C GLN A 38 42.18 -37.06 -48.76
N GLY A 39 42.71 -37.86 -47.83
CA GLY A 39 42.89 -37.51 -46.42
C GLY A 39 41.67 -36.98 -45.68
N GLY A 40 40.71 -37.86 -45.37
CA GLY A 40 39.94 -37.72 -44.13
C GLY A 40 40.85 -38.04 -42.95
N GLY A 41 41.69 -37.09 -42.55
CA GLY A 41 42.49 -37.23 -41.32
C GLY A 41 41.57 -37.50 -40.13
N PRO A 42 42.02 -38.28 -39.12
CA PRO A 42 41.21 -38.52 -37.93
C PRO A 42 40.85 -37.16 -37.31
N VAL A 43 39.55 -36.90 -37.14
CA VAL A 43 39.10 -35.79 -36.31
C VAL A 43 39.64 -36.10 -34.92
N LYS A 44 40.68 -35.36 -34.54
CA LYS A 44 41.37 -35.55 -33.28
C LYS A 44 40.45 -34.99 -32.21
N ASP A 45 39.67 -35.85 -31.56
CA ASP A 45 38.87 -35.46 -30.40
C ASP A 45 39.82 -34.96 -29.31
N ARG A 46 39.94 -33.64 -29.23
CA ARG A 46 40.71 -32.96 -28.18
C ARG A 46 39.84 -32.96 -26.94
N GLY A 47 40.22 -33.76 -25.95
CA GLY A 47 39.64 -33.69 -24.61
C GLY A 47 39.86 -32.32 -23.98
N PHE A 48 38.92 -31.87 -23.15
CA PHE A 48 39.01 -30.61 -22.41
C PHE A 48 40.25 -30.57 -21.51
N THR A 49 40.92 -29.42 -21.50
CA THR A 49 42.04 -29.20 -20.58
C THR A 49 41.54 -28.87 -19.18
N LEU A 50 42.33 -29.19 -18.14
CA LEU A 50 41.96 -28.90 -16.75
C LEU A 50 41.73 -27.38 -16.51
N ILE A 51 42.47 -26.54 -17.23
CA ILE A 51 42.31 -25.08 -17.20
C ILE A 51 40.97 -24.62 -17.81
N GLU A 52 40.46 -25.33 -18.81
CA GLU A 52 39.17 -25.06 -19.46
C GLU A 52 38.00 -25.27 -18.52
N ILE A 53 38.01 -26.38 -17.77
CA ILE A 53 37.01 -26.66 -16.75
C ILE A 53 37.07 -25.63 -15.63
N LEU A 54 38.28 -25.21 -15.25
CA LEU A 54 38.48 -24.21 -14.19
C LEU A 54 37.93 -22.83 -14.61
N ILE A 55 38.20 -22.42 -15.86
CA ILE A 55 37.63 -21.19 -16.44
C ILE A 55 36.10 -21.29 -16.57
N ALA A 56 35.58 -22.43 -17.03
CA ALA A 56 34.15 -22.65 -17.17
C ALA A 56 33.40 -22.53 -15.83
N VAL A 57 33.93 -23.15 -14.77
CA VAL A 57 33.35 -23.04 -13.41
C VAL A 57 33.47 -21.62 -12.86
N LEU A 58 34.57 -20.91 -13.14
CA LEU A 58 34.73 -19.50 -12.75
C LEU A 58 33.68 -18.60 -13.41
N ILE A 59 33.51 -18.72 -14.74
CA ILE A 59 32.50 -17.94 -15.48
C ILE A 59 31.10 -18.29 -14.97
N LEU A 60 30.81 -19.58 -14.75
CA LEU A 60 29.54 -20.02 -14.19
C LEU A 60 29.29 -19.41 -12.80
N GLY A 61 30.31 -19.37 -11.93
CA GLY A 61 30.23 -18.78 -10.60
C GLY A 61 29.93 -17.28 -10.65
N ILE A 62 30.56 -16.54 -11.57
CA ILE A 62 30.28 -15.11 -11.78
C ILE A 62 28.84 -14.92 -12.26
N VAL A 63 28.40 -15.66 -13.27
CA VAL A 63 27.05 -15.59 -13.83
C VAL A 63 26.00 -15.88 -12.75
N LEU A 64 26.15 -16.99 -12.01
CA LEU A 64 25.22 -17.36 -10.94
C LEU A 64 25.19 -16.31 -9.83
N SER A 65 26.35 -15.73 -9.48
CA SER A 65 26.44 -14.68 -8.46
C SER A 65 25.72 -13.40 -8.89
N THR A 66 25.89 -12.98 -10.15
CA THR A 66 25.19 -11.80 -10.70
C THR A 66 23.69 -12.04 -10.77
N VAL A 67 23.25 -13.22 -11.22
CA VAL A 67 21.81 -13.58 -11.24
C VAL A 67 21.24 -13.60 -9.83
N TYR A 68 21.94 -14.19 -8.87
CA TYR A 68 21.52 -14.24 -7.47
C TYR A 68 21.42 -12.84 -6.84
N ALA A 69 22.41 -11.97 -7.09
CA ALA A 69 22.39 -10.58 -6.63
C ALA A 69 21.23 -9.79 -7.27
N SER A 70 20.98 -9.99 -8.57
CA SER A 70 19.86 -9.36 -9.28
C SER A 70 18.51 -9.84 -8.74
N TYR A 71 18.37 -11.14 -8.50
CA TYR A 71 17.16 -11.75 -7.93
C TYR A 71 16.90 -11.23 -6.52
N THR A 72 17.87 -11.33 -5.61
CA THR A 72 17.73 -10.86 -4.23
C THR A 72 17.51 -9.34 -4.15
N GLY A 73 18.17 -8.56 -5.01
CA GLY A 73 17.93 -7.13 -5.16
C GLY A 73 16.49 -6.81 -5.57
N THR A 74 15.96 -7.52 -6.58
CA THR A 74 14.58 -7.36 -7.05
C THR A 74 13.57 -7.68 -5.95
N PHE A 75 13.75 -8.79 -5.22
CA PHE A 75 12.86 -9.14 -4.10
C PHE A 75 12.90 -8.14 -2.95
N ARG A 76 14.06 -7.51 -2.68
CA ARG A 76 14.16 -6.43 -1.69
C ARG A 76 13.34 -5.21 -2.12
N ILE A 77 13.50 -4.77 -3.36
CA ILE A 77 12.78 -3.62 -3.92
C ILE A 77 11.27 -3.88 -3.91
N ILE A 78 10.83 -5.09 -4.30
CA ILE A 78 9.40 -5.43 -4.29
C ILE A 78 8.81 -5.33 -2.88
N ARG A 79 9.49 -5.86 -1.86
CA ARG A 79 9.01 -5.80 -0.46
C ARG A 79 8.97 -4.38 0.08
N GLU A 80 10.00 -3.58 -0.19
CA GLU A 80 10.05 -2.16 0.20
C GLU A 80 8.92 -1.37 -0.46
N THR A 81 8.69 -1.59 -1.76
CA THR A 81 7.61 -0.93 -2.50
C THR A 81 6.22 -1.34 -1.98
N GLN A 82 6.04 -2.61 -1.61
CA GLN A 82 4.77 -3.09 -1.06
C GLN A 82 4.51 -2.48 0.33
N TYR A 83 5.53 -2.42 1.18
CA TYR A 83 5.45 -1.78 2.50
C TYR A 83 5.07 -0.30 2.38
N ASP A 84 5.72 0.44 1.48
CA ASP A 84 5.42 1.84 1.24
C ASP A 84 3.98 2.05 0.74
N ALA A 85 3.49 1.16 -0.13
CA ALA A 85 2.12 1.20 -0.62
C ALA A 85 1.09 0.94 0.50
N GLU A 86 1.37 -0.01 1.39
CA GLU A 86 0.53 -0.32 2.55
C GLU A 86 0.48 0.84 3.55
N VAL A 87 1.64 1.39 3.95
CA VAL A 87 1.74 2.53 4.86
C VAL A 87 1.03 3.76 4.27
N TYR A 88 1.23 4.05 2.99
CA TYR A 88 0.53 5.13 2.30
C TYR A 88 -1.00 4.90 2.29
N GLY A 89 -1.45 3.68 2.01
CA GLY A 89 -2.87 3.31 2.00
C GLY A 89 -3.54 3.50 3.37
N MET A 90 -2.85 3.07 4.44
CA MET A 90 -3.28 3.28 5.82
C MET A 90 -3.36 4.77 6.17
N ALA A 91 -2.28 5.51 5.89
CA ALA A 91 -2.21 6.95 6.16
C ALA A 91 -3.34 7.70 5.45
N ARG A 92 -3.53 7.42 4.15
CA ARG A 92 -4.59 8.04 3.35
C ARG A 92 -5.98 7.77 3.91
N SER A 93 -6.27 6.52 4.26
CA SER A 93 -7.59 6.12 4.77
C SER A 93 -7.88 6.71 6.14
N ALA A 94 -6.89 6.70 7.04
CA ALA A 94 -7.01 7.30 8.37
C ALA A 94 -7.20 8.81 8.29
N LEU A 95 -6.37 9.51 7.51
CA LEU A 95 -6.45 10.96 7.35
C LEU A 95 -7.74 11.41 6.65
N ASP A 96 -8.22 10.67 5.64
CA ASP A 96 -9.51 10.97 4.99
C ASP A 96 -10.68 10.82 5.96
N ARG A 97 -10.67 9.75 6.78
CA ARG A 97 -11.68 9.56 7.84
C ARG A 97 -11.67 10.71 8.85
N MET A 98 -10.49 11.07 9.36
CA MET A 98 -10.33 12.20 10.29
C MET A 98 -10.78 13.52 9.68
N ALA A 99 -10.45 13.76 8.41
CA ALA A 99 -10.85 14.96 7.70
C ALA A 99 -12.37 15.08 7.58
N ARG A 100 -13.06 14.00 7.17
CA ARG A 100 -14.53 14.00 7.07
C ARG A 100 -15.20 14.27 8.41
N ASP A 101 -14.70 13.66 9.48
CA ASP A 101 -15.25 13.88 10.81
C ASP A 101 -15.06 15.32 11.27
N LEU A 102 -13.86 15.89 11.11
CA LEU A 102 -13.54 17.27 11.47
C LEU A 102 -14.32 18.28 10.61
N GLN A 103 -14.47 18.02 9.32
CA GLN A 103 -15.27 18.85 8.42
C GLN A 103 -16.77 18.79 8.75
N SER A 104 -17.22 17.77 9.46
CA SER A 104 -18.62 17.58 9.85
C SER A 104 -18.87 17.94 11.32
N VAL A 105 -17.98 18.70 11.95
CA VAL A 105 -18.14 19.17 13.33
C VAL A 105 -19.48 19.88 13.50
N ALA A 106 -20.20 19.51 14.56
CA ALA A 106 -21.58 19.93 14.76
C ALA A 106 -21.85 20.41 16.19
N LEU A 107 -22.82 21.32 16.32
CA LEU A 107 -23.37 21.74 17.61
C LEU A 107 -24.29 20.66 18.17
N TRP A 108 -24.22 20.43 19.47
CA TRP A 108 -25.18 19.60 20.18
C TRP A 108 -25.83 20.41 21.30
N ARG A 109 -27.16 20.51 21.31
CA ARG A 109 -27.92 21.30 22.29
C ARG A 109 -27.40 22.75 22.43
N GLY A 110 -27.03 23.37 21.29
CA GLY A 110 -26.57 24.75 21.23
C GLY A 110 -25.12 24.99 21.68
N ALA A 111 -24.34 23.94 21.95
CA ALA A 111 -22.94 24.06 22.36
C ALA A 111 -22.02 23.19 21.49
N PHE A 112 -20.78 23.63 21.33
CA PHE A 112 -19.72 22.80 20.79
C PHE A 112 -19.13 21.91 21.88
N THR A 113 -18.76 20.71 21.48
CA THR A 113 -17.82 19.87 22.25
C THR A 113 -16.61 19.66 21.36
N PHE A 114 -15.46 20.19 21.77
CA PHE A 114 -14.16 19.95 21.14
C PHE A 114 -13.09 20.07 22.21
N VAL A 115 -12.50 18.95 22.60
CA VAL A 115 -11.54 18.89 23.68
C VAL A 115 -10.40 17.94 23.37
N THR A 116 -9.18 18.40 23.65
CA THR A 116 -7.99 17.56 23.70
C THR A 116 -7.72 17.10 25.12
N LYS A 117 -7.47 15.80 25.31
CA LYS A 117 -7.09 15.22 26.59
C LYS A 117 -5.71 14.56 26.45
N PRO A 118 -4.77 14.78 27.39
CA PRO A 118 -3.52 14.05 27.37
C PRO A 118 -3.77 12.55 27.56
N GLN A 119 -2.99 11.73 26.87
CA GLN A 119 -3.05 10.28 26.94
C GLN A 119 -1.63 9.71 27.00
N ALA A 120 -1.20 9.27 28.18
CA ALA A 120 0.07 8.56 28.34
C ALA A 120 -0.09 7.07 28.00
N LEU A 121 0.86 6.53 27.23
CA LEU A 121 0.96 5.11 26.90
C LEU A 121 2.43 4.68 27.02
N GLY A 122 2.76 3.97 28.10
CA GLY A 122 4.14 3.65 28.45
C GLY A 122 4.96 4.92 28.68
N ASN A 123 6.04 5.10 27.91
CA ASN A 123 6.93 6.27 27.98
C ASN A 123 6.62 7.33 26.92
N ARG A 124 5.45 7.28 26.27
CA ARG A 124 5.04 8.26 25.26
C ARG A 124 3.77 8.97 25.65
N GLU A 125 3.69 10.23 25.22
CA GLU A 125 2.51 11.06 25.34
C GLU A 125 1.81 11.22 24.00
N PHE A 126 0.51 10.97 24.00
CA PHE A 126 -0.40 11.20 22.90
C PHE A 126 -1.48 12.19 23.33
N VAL A 127 -2.22 12.69 22.33
CA VAL A 127 -3.40 13.49 22.56
C VAL A 127 -4.61 12.73 22.07
N ARG A 128 -5.57 12.57 22.97
CA ARG A 128 -6.91 12.10 22.67
C ARG A 128 -7.76 13.29 22.24
N LEU A 129 -8.38 13.20 21.07
CA LEU A 129 -9.21 14.26 20.50
C LEU A 129 -10.68 13.84 20.54
N VAL A 130 -11.51 14.63 21.23
CA VAL A 130 -12.94 14.34 21.42
C VAL A 130 -13.76 15.50 20.90
N PHE A 131 -14.70 15.24 20.00
CA PHE A 131 -15.59 16.27 19.47
C PHE A 131 -16.93 15.71 18.98
N ARG A 132 -17.89 16.61 18.73
CA ARG A 132 -19.18 16.25 18.12
C ARG A 132 -19.13 16.40 16.61
N SER A 133 -19.67 15.41 15.90
CA SER A 133 -19.71 15.41 14.44
C SER A 133 -20.99 14.79 13.91
N ALA A 134 -21.45 15.26 12.75
CA ALA A 134 -22.57 14.70 12.00
C ALA A 134 -22.16 13.52 11.09
N SER A 135 -20.88 13.10 11.11
CA SER A 135 -20.34 11.99 10.31
C SER A 135 -20.48 10.61 10.97
N HIS A 136 -21.59 10.38 11.68
CA HIS A 136 -21.87 9.08 12.28
C HIS A 136 -21.85 7.96 11.24
N VAL A 137 -21.23 6.84 11.58
CA VAL A 137 -21.28 5.61 10.79
C VAL A 137 -22.07 4.58 11.59
N ALA A 138 -23.22 4.17 11.07
CA ALA A 138 -23.98 3.05 11.61
C ALA A 138 -23.32 1.73 11.20
N PHE A 139 -23.05 0.85 12.16
CA PHE A 139 -22.39 -0.44 11.91
C PHE A 139 -23.33 -1.64 11.95
N ASN A 140 -24.58 -1.41 12.36
CA ASN A 140 -25.61 -2.45 12.38
C ASN A 140 -26.98 -1.82 12.09
N ASP A 141 -27.92 -2.66 11.67
CA ASP A 141 -29.27 -2.23 11.27
C ASP A 141 -30.11 -1.67 12.42
N LYS A 142 -29.63 -1.76 13.66
CA LYS A 142 -30.32 -1.23 14.85
C LYS A 142 -29.89 0.20 15.20
N GLU A 143 -28.78 0.68 14.64
CA GLU A 143 -28.31 2.05 14.82
C GLU A 143 -29.03 2.99 13.86
N ALA A 144 -29.30 4.21 14.33
CA ALA A 144 -29.85 5.23 13.45
C ALA A 144 -28.83 5.54 12.34
N PRO A 145 -29.24 5.61 11.07
CA PRO A 145 -28.31 5.79 9.94
C PRO A 145 -27.59 7.15 9.94
N GLY A 146 -28.01 8.08 10.81
CA GLY A 146 -27.39 9.39 10.96
C GLY A 146 -27.73 10.01 12.31
N GLY A 147 -27.03 11.09 12.62
CA GLY A 147 -27.17 11.82 13.86
C GLY A 147 -25.86 12.48 14.26
N ILE A 148 -25.91 13.24 15.36
CA ILE A 148 -24.72 13.87 15.91
C ILE A 148 -24.08 12.91 16.91
N ALA A 149 -22.95 12.36 16.51
CA ALA A 149 -22.16 11.45 17.34
C ALA A 149 -21.09 12.21 18.12
N LEU A 150 -20.72 11.65 19.26
CA LEU A 150 -19.44 11.95 19.89
C LEU A 150 -18.38 11.07 19.24
N ILE A 151 -17.42 11.71 18.58
CA ILE A 151 -16.25 11.07 17.98
C ILE A 151 -15.06 11.24 18.91
N GLU A 152 -14.33 10.15 19.12
CA GLU A 152 -13.12 10.14 19.92
C GLU A 152 -11.99 9.44 19.16
N TYR A 153 -10.91 10.17 18.93
CA TYR A 153 -9.65 9.64 18.42
C TYR A 153 -8.71 9.40 19.59
N GLY A 154 -8.20 8.18 19.67
CA GLY A 154 -7.27 7.78 20.71
C GLY A 154 -6.30 6.72 20.21
N VAL A 155 -5.21 6.57 20.95
CA VAL A 155 -4.16 5.61 20.62
C VAL A 155 -4.22 4.43 21.61
N LYS A 156 -3.84 3.24 21.17
CA LYS A 156 -3.69 2.04 22.02
C LYS A 156 -2.34 1.37 21.75
N GLU A 157 -1.88 0.55 22.69
CA GLU A 157 -0.71 -0.30 22.46
C GLU A 157 -0.99 -1.30 21.32
N GLY A 158 -0.01 -1.49 20.44
CA GLY A 158 -0.04 -2.54 19.42
C GLY A 158 0.23 -3.92 20.00
N THR A 159 -0.23 -4.97 19.32
CA THR A 159 -0.06 -6.36 19.73
C THR A 159 1.39 -6.85 19.64
N ASP A 160 2.15 -6.34 18.66
CA ASP A 160 3.44 -6.93 18.27
C ASP A 160 4.66 -6.04 18.58
N LYS A 161 4.52 -5.06 19.48
CA LYS A 161 5.56 -4.12 19.96
C LYS A 161 6.15 -3.14 18.94
N GLU A 162 5.72 -3.15 17.68
CA GLU A 162 6.26 -2.25 16.64
C GLU A 162 5.29 -1.11 16.29
N GLY A 163 4.98 -0.29 17.29
CA GLY A 163 4.17 0.92 17.16
C GLY A 163 2.81 0.82 17.83
N TYR A 164 2.01 1.86 17.64
CA TYR A 164 0.73 2.04 18.28
C TYR A 164 -0.44 1.90 17.30
N LEU A 165 -1.64 1.71 17.84
CA LEU A 165 -2.88 1.60 17.09
C LEU A 165 -3.67 2.90 17.18
N LEU A 166 -3.98 3.52 16.03
CA LEU A 166 -4.92 4.64 15.98
C LEU A 166 -6.35 4.10 15.94
N THR A 167 -7.17 4.53 16.89
CA THR A 167 -8.56 4.12 17.00
C THR A 167 -9.52 5.29 16.94
N ARG A 168 -10.71 5.05 16.37
CA ARG A 168 -11.85 5.95 16.34
C ARG A 168 -13.02 5.32 17.08
N SER A 169 -13.54 6.00 18.09
CA SER A 169 -14.82 5.64 18.70
C SER A 169 -15.92 6.55 18.18
N ASP A 170 -17.10 5.98 17.97
CA ASP A 170 -18.28 6.66 17.44
C ASP A 170 -19.48 6.28 18.31
N SER A 171 -20.17 7.27 18.86
CA SER A 171 -21.32 7.00 19.72
C SER A 171 -22.36 8.10 19.60
N LEU A 172 -23.54 7.71 19.11
CA LEU A 172 -24.70 8.60 19.06
C LEU A 172 -25.13 9.02 20.46
N TYR A 173 -25.41 10.31 20.62
CA TYR A 173 -26.09 10.90 21.79
C TYR A 173 -25.42 10.76 23.16
N ARG A 174 -24.32 10.01 23.28
CA ARG A 174 -23.49 9.86 24.50
C ARG A 174 -23.10 11.20 25.10
N ASP A 175 -23.15 11.35 26.41
CA ASP A 175 -22.53 12.48 27.13
C ASP A 175 -21.10 12.13 27.60
N PRO A 176 -20.02 12.75 27.06
CA PRO A 176 -18.64 12.45 27.45
C PRO A 176 -18.31 12.76 28.92
N GLY A 177 -19.10 13.59 29.60
CA GLY A 177 -18.91 13.93 31.01
C GLY A 177 -19.59 12.95 31.96
N LYS A 178 -20.52 12.12 31.47
CA LYS A 178 -21.36 11.25 32.30
C LYS A 178 -21.23 9.77 31.96
N GLU A 179 -20.83 9.44 30.75
CA GLU A 179 -20.77 8.08 30.24
C GLU A 179 -19.34 7.72 29.82
N GLN A 180 -18.86 6.54 30.24
CA GLN A 180 -17.52 6.02 29.87
C GLN A 180 -17.46 5.57 28.43
N SER A 181 -16.42 5.96 27.68
CA SER A 181 -16.27 5.63 26.25
C SER A 181 -16.51 4.14 25.99
N PRO A 182 -17.18 3.77 24.88
CA PRO A 182 -17.51 2.38 24.64
C PRO A 182 -16.20 1.59 24.52
N PRO A 183 -16.09 0.39 25.11
CA PRO A 183 -14.95 -0.47 24.83
C PRO A 183 -14.92 -0.78 23.33
N GLY A 184 -13.73 -0.78 22.74
CA GLY A 184 -13.56 -1.29 21.36
C GLY A 184 -13.84 -0.32 20.21
N GLY A 185 -13.30 0.91 20.26
CA GLY A 185 -13.23 1.78 19.07
C GLY A 185 -12.56 1.11 17.86
N PHE A 186 -12.96 1.55 16.66
CA PHE A 186 -12.53 1.01 15.36
C PHE A 186 -11.04 1.30 15.10
N LEU A 187 -10.29 0.28 14.69
CA LEU A 187 -8.92 0.45 14.23
C LEU A 187 -8.92 1.20 12.90
N LEU A 188 -8.16 2.30 12.81
CA LEU A 188 -7.96 3.03 11.56
C LEU A 188 -6.64 2.68 10.89
N CYS A 189 -5.58 2.56 11.68
CA CYS A 189 -4.28 2.11 11.20
C CYS A 189 -3.43 1.61 12.38
N ASP A 190 -2.47 0.75 12.05
CA ASP A 190 -1.44 0.25 12.96
C ASP A 190 -0.10 0.96 12.73
N ARG A 191 0.94 0.49 13.43
CA ARG A 191 2.35 0.95 13.29
C ARG A 191 2.52 2.46 13.43
N VAL A 192 1.65 3.11 14.19
CA VAL A 192 1.74 4.56 14.46
C VAL A 192 2.94 4.80 15.37
N GLU A 193 3.84 5.67 14.94
CA GLU A 193 4.99 6.13 15.73
C GLU A 193 4.61 7.37 16.55
N ALA A 194 3.98 8.35 15.90
CA ALA A 194 3.48 9.55 16.56
C ALA A 194 2.21 10.09 15.89
N LEU A 195 1.37 10.73 16.70
CA LEU A 195 0.18 11.45 16.25
C LEU A 195 0.10 12.78 17.01
N THR A 196 0.20 13.89 16.28
CA THR A 196 0.12 15.23 16.86
C THR A 196 -0.89 16.10 16.13
N TYR A 197 -1.42 17.06 16.88
CA TYR A 197 -2.40 18.03 16.41
C TYR A 197 -1.88 19.44 16.66
N THR A 198 -2.05 20.32 15.67
CA THR A 198 -1.89 21.76 15.85
C THR A 198 -3.21 22.43 15.49
N PHE A 199 -3.73 23.22 16.41
CA PHE A 199 -5.01 23.92 16.28
C PHE A 199 -4.76 25.37 15.89
N PHE A 200 -5.62 25.92 15.05
CA PHE A 200 -5.50 27.30 14.58
C PHE A 200 -6.76 28.07 14.94
N ASP A 201 -6.59 29.29 15.45
CA ASP A 201 -7.70 30.24 15.59
C ASP A 201 -8.04 30.94 14.25
N GLU A 202 -9.02 31.84 14.28
CA GLU A 202 -9.45 32.65 13.12
C GLU A 202 -8.33 33.52 12.52
N LYS A 203 -7.35 33.91 13.35
CA LYS A 203 -6.21 34.74 12.95
C LYS A 203 -5.05 33.90 12.45
N GLY A 204 -5.18 32.57 12.47
CA GLY A 204 -4.13 31.63 12.11
C GLY A 204 -3.08 31.41 13.21
N LYS A 205 -3.34 31.84 14.45
CA LYS A 205 -2.45 31.58 15.57
C LYS A 205 -2.54 30.12 16.01
N GLU A 206 -1.39 29.53 16.29
CA GLU A 206 -1.23 28.11 16.64
C GLU A 206 -1.44 27.83 18.13
N TYR A 207 -2.01 26.67 18.42
CA TYR A 207 -2.24 26.11 19.73
C TYR A 207 -1.97 24.59 19.71
N ASN A 208 -1.43 24.05 20.79
CA ASN A 208 -1.13 22.61 20.92
C ASN A 208 -2.27 21.82 21.58
N ASP A 209 -3.21 22.54 22.19
CA ASP A 209 -4.42 22.01 22.81
C ASP A 209 -5.63 22.88 22.43
N TRP A 210 -6.81 22.30 22.55
CA TRP A 210 -8.05 23.03 22.40
C TRP A 210 -9.10 22.50 23.37
N ASN A 211 -9.78 23.40 24.07
CA ASN A 211 -10.88 23.05 24.95
C ASN A 211 -12.02 24.08 24.83
N SER A 212 -13.11 23.69 24.15
CA SER A 212 -14.31 24.53 24.00
C SER A 212 -14.99 24.87 25.33
N ASP A 213 -14.84 24.02 26.34
CA ASP A 213 -15.43 24.21 27.68
C ASP A 213 -14.44 24.88 28.65
N GLY A 214 -13.23 25.21 28.18
CA GLY A 214 -12.20 25.87 28.97
C GLY A 214 -12.42 27.38 29.15
N ASP A 215 -11.53 27.99 29.92
CA ASP A 215 -11.56 29.42 30.23
C ASP A 215 -10.75 30.29 29.25
N VAL A 216 -10.03 29.67 28.33
CA VAL A 216 -9.24 30.40 27.31
C VAL A 216 -10.21 31.16 26.38
N PRO A 217 -10.21 32.50 26.37
CA PRO A 217 -11.26 33.27 25.68
C PRO A 217 -11.40 33.00 24.19
N VAL A 218 -10.29 32.68 23.49
CA VAL A 218 -10.31 32.38 22.05
C VAL A 218 -10.86 30.99 21.73
N GLN A 219 -10.89 30.08 22.72
CA GLN A 219 -11.37 28.70 22.56
C GLN A 219 -12.77 28.50 23.15
N LYS A 220 -13.13 29.29 24.16
CA LYS A 220 -14.40 29.18 24.89
C LYS A 220 -15.60 29.22 23.96
N LYS A 221 -16.42 28.16 24.01
CA LYS A 221 -17.60 27.93 23.15
C LYS A 221 -17.29 27.96 21.65
N ARG A 222 -16.05 27.70 21.26
CA ARG A 222 -15.58 27.70 19.87
C ARG A 222 -14.86 26.40 19.55
N VAL A 223 -14.78 26.08 18.26
CA VAL A 223 -13.88 25.04 17.75
C VAL A 223 -12.75 25.71 16.95
N PRO A 224 -11.61 25.03 16.72
CA PRO A 224 -10.53 25.60 15.92
C PRO A 224 -11.02 25.98 14.52
N ALA A 225 -10.46 27.03 13.93
CA ALA A 225 -10.69 27.35 12.52
C ALA A 225 -10.04 26.32 11.59
N ALA A 226 -8.92 25.72 12.02
CA ALA A 226 -8.30 24.60 11.33
C ALA A 226 -7.56 23.67 12.30
N VAL A 227 -7.34 22.44 11.86
CA VAL A 227 -6.54 21.42 12.55
C VAL A 227 -5.50 20.89 11.57
N LEU A 228 -4.22 20.96 11.93
CA LEU A 228 -3.15 20.24 11.26
C LEU A 228 -2.93 18.92 12.00
N ILE A 229 -3.07 17.82 11.28
CA ILE A 229 -2.77 16.48 11.78
C ILE A 229 -1.42 16.07 11.21
N ARG A 230 -0.52 15.61 12.07
CA ARG A 230 0.72 14.93 11.69
C ARG A 230 0.66 13.50 12.20
N LEU A 231 0.70 12.57 11.27
CA LEU A 231 0.66 11.13 11.54
C LEU A 231 1.95 10.53 10.99
N SER A 232 2.77 9.95 11.86
CA SER A 232 3.97 9.23 11.45
C SER A 232 3.85 7.75 11.77
N PHE A 233 4.42 6.95 10.88
CA PHE A 233 4.48 5.50 11.02
C PHE A 233 5.91 5.07 11.34
N VAL A 234 6.04 3.98 12.10
CA VAL A 234 7.32 3.30 12.29
C VAL A 234 7.85 2.98 10.90
N ASN A 235 9.14 3.22 10.68
CA ASN A 235 9.83 2.80 9.47
C ASN A 235 10.71 1.60 9.82
N GLU A 236 10.38 0.44 9.26
CA GLU A 236 11.10 -0.82 9.55
C GLU A 236 12.55 -0.80 9.01
N ALA A 237 12.81 -0.07 7.92
CA ALA A 237 14.14 0.02 7.32
C ALA A 237 15.05 1.03 8.05
N ASP A 238 14.47 2.08 8.63
CA ASP A 238 15.20 3.11 9.38
C ASP A 238 14.32 3.69 10.50
N ARG A 239 14.49 3.17 11.72
CA ARG A 239 13.68 3.61 12.88
C ARG A 239 13.92 5.05 13.30
N GLU A 240 15.03 5.68 12.90
CA GLU A 240 15.28 7.10 13.18
C GLU A 240 14.54 8.02 12.22
N ARG A 241 14.00 7.47 11.12
CA ARG A 241 13.30 8.21 10.06
C ARG A 241 11.90 7.67 9.82
N PRO A 242 10.95 7.95 10.74
CA PRO A 242 9.57 7.53 10.57
C PRO A 242 8.91 8.21 9.37
N THR A 243 8.03 7.48 8.70
CA THR A 243 7.33 7.96 7.50
C THR A 243 6.23 8.93 7.91
N LEU A 244 6.36 10.21 7.55
CA LEU A 244 5.46 11.27 7.98
C LEU A 244 4.43 11.64 6.91
N PHE A 245 3.17 11.72 7.33
CA PHE A 245 2.06 12.28 6.57
C PHE A 245 1.46 13.46 7.33
N MET A 246 1.01 14.47 6.59
CA MET A 246 0.34 15.62 7.20
C MET A 246 -0.81 16.11 6.34
N THR A 247 -1.85 16.60 7.01
CA THR A 247 -2.98 17.27 6.35
C THR A 247 -3.52 18.37 7.24
N ARG A 248 -3.93 19.49 6.64
CA ARG A 248 -4.57 20.60 7.34
C ARG A 248 -6.02 20.69 6.91
N ILE A 249 -6.91 20.54 7.87
CA ILE A 249 -8.36 20.56 7.68
C ILE A 249 -8.91 21.89 8.20
N ARG A 250 -9.69 22.59 7.38
CA ARG A 250 -10.49 23.72 7.83
C ARG A 250 -11.86 23.22 8.30
N LEU A 251 -12.33 23.75 9.43
CA LEU A 251 -13.66 23.46 9.94
C LEU A 251 -14.64 24.48 9.35
N PRO A 252 -15.84 24.05 8.92
CA PRO A 252 -16.78 24.94 8.22
C PRO A 252 -17.36 26.03 9.13
N PHE A 253 -17.55 25.71 10.42
CA PHE A 253 -18.05 26.64 11.43
C PHE A 253 -17.16 26.55 12.67
N ASN A 254 -16.83 27.70 13.25
CA ASN A 254 -15.94 27.80 14.41
C ASN A 254 -16.59 28.47 15.64
N ARG A 255 -17.78 29.03 15.47
CA ARG A 255 -18.60 29.70 16.48
C ARG A 255 -20.07 29.33 16.28
N PRO A 256 -20.88 29.25 17.34
CA PRO A 256 -22.31 29.06 17.18
C PRO A 256 -22.86 30.25 16.40
N GLU A 257 -23.68 30.00 15.39
CA GLU A 257 -24.47 31.07 14.79
C GLU A 257 -25.41 31.60 15.88
N VAL A 258 -25.39 32.91 16.11
CA VAL A 258 -26.35 33.56 17.00
C VAL A 258 -27.68 33.58 16.23
N PRO A 259 -28.77 33.05 16.80
CA PRO A 259 -30.09 33.12 16.17
C PRO A 259 -30.56 34.56 15.95
#